data_AF-A0A399RNH3-F1
#
_entry.id   AF-A0A399RNH3-F1
#
_cell.length_a   1.000
_cell.length_b   1.000
_cell.length_c   1.000
_cell.angle_alpha   90.00
_cell.angle_beta   90.00
_cell.angle_gamma   90.00
#
_symmetry.space_group_name_H-M   'P 1'
#
loop_
_entity.id
_entity.type
_entity.pdbx_description
1 polymer ?
#
loop_
_entity_poly.entity_id
_entity_poly.type
_entity_poly.pdbx_seq_one_letter_code
_entity_poly.pdbx_strand_id
1 'polypeptide(L)'
;MSFREKFNWIIVVATALTLAALGYWYVGQIGEGSPAESAGPVIIAYIAWFILMTIGAIVIAARDPKDAEAPSDERDRIINMKAALPTMHLYGFALTGLILLIFVFDLSKWDALYAIVAIQLAATLLEAGAKIRFYQMAV
;
A
#
# COMPACT_ATOMS: atom_id res chain seq x y z
N MET A 1 15.76 -11.44 -10.54
CA MET A 1 14.56 -11.12 -9.74
C MET A 1 13.40 -11.88 -10.33
N SER A 2 12.65 -12.61 -9.50
CA SER A 2 11.43 -13.30 -9.95
C SER A 2 10.34 -12.29 -10.31
N PHE A 3 9.33 -12.73 -11.06
CA PHE A 3 8.15 -11.93 -11.38
C PHE A 3 7.55 -11.30 -10.12
N ARG A 4 7.45 -12.09 -9.05
CA ARG A 4 6.92 -11.68 -7.75
C ARG A 4 7.78 -10.62 -7.09
N GLU A 5 9.10 -10.74 -7.13
CA GLU A 5 10.02 -9.72 -6.61
C GLU A 5 9.90 -8.41 -7.41
N LYS A 6 9.94 -8.48 -8.75
CA LYS A 6 9.75 -7.33 -9.64
C LYS A 6 8.40 -6.64 -9.39
N PHE A 7 7.34 -7.42 -9.19
CA PHE A 7 6.01 -6.89 -8.93
C PHE A 7 5.92 -6.20 -7.56
N ASN A 8 6.59 -6.71 -6.52
CA ASN A 8 6.65 -6.01 -5.24
C ASN A 8 7.34 -4.64 -5.33
N TRP A 9 8.31 -4.47 -6.24
CA TRP A 9 8.87 -3.13 -6.53
C TRP A 9 7.84 -2.18 -7.15
N ILE A 10 7.00 -2.67 -8.07
CA ILE A 10 5.86 -1.90 -8.58
C ILE A 10 4.93 -1.52 -7.43
N ILE A 11 4.64 -2.47 -6.52
CA ILE A 11 3.80 -2.21 -5.36
C ILE A 11 4.37 -1.08 -4.51
N VAL A 12 5.66 -1.14 -4.20
CA VAL A 12 6.35 -0.10 -3.42
C VAL A 12 6.24 1.27 -4.10
N VAL A 13 6.61 1.36 -5.39
CA VAL A 13 6.62 2.64 -6.11
C VAL A 13 5.23 3.22 -6.24
N ALA A 14 4.25 2.44 -6.71
CA ALA A 14 2.89 2.93 -6.89
C ALA A 14 2.25 3.31 -5.54
N THR A 15 2.42 2.50 -4.50
CA THR A 15 1.87 2.80 -3.17
C THR A 15 2.52 4.03 -2.54
N ALA A 16 3.85 4.18 -2.67
CA ALA A 16 4.55 5.37 -2.17
C ALA A 16 4.10 6.64 -2.89
N LEU A 17 3.95 6.60 -4.21
CA LEU A 17 3.43 7.73 -5.00
C LEU A 17 2.00 8.09 -4.59
N THR A 18 1.11 7.10 -4.44
CA THR A 18 -0.27 7.30 -4.00
C THR A 18 -0.32 7.90 -2.60
N LEU A 19 0.46 7.36 -1.65
CA LEU A 19 0.52 7.86 -0.28
C LEU A 19 1.06 9.30 -0.23
N ALA A 20 2.14 9.59 -0.97
CA ALA A 20 2.73 10.92 -1.03
C ALA A 20 1.78 11.94 -1.67
N ALA A 21 1.12 11.59 -2.78
CA ALA A 21 0.19 12.47 -3.47
C ALA A 21 -1.04 12.79 -2.60
N LEU A 22 -1.64 11.77 -1.97
CA LEU A 22 -2.77 11.97 -1.06
C LEU A 22 -2.36 12.76 0.18
N GLY A 23 -1.22 12.43 0.79
CA GLY A 23 -0.71 13.15 1.95
C GLY A 23 -0.42 14.62 1.65
N TYR A 24 0.20 14.90 0.51
CA TYR A 24 0.46 16.26 0.05
C TYR A 24 -0.83 17.04 -0.16
N TRP A 25 -1.81 16.45 -0.85
CA TRP A 25 -3.11 17.09 -1.08
C TRP A 25 -3.84 17.36 0.25
N TYR A 26 -3.88 16.38 1.16
CA TYR A 26 -4.56 16.49 2.44
C TYR A 26 -3.93 17.55 3.36
N VAL A 27 -2.60 17.57 3.46
CA VAL A 27 -1.89 18.61 4.22
C VAL A 27 -2.11 20.00 3.62
N GLY A 28 -2.19 20.09 2.28
CA GLY A 28 -2.56 21.33 1.60
C GLY A 28 -3.93 21.87 2.01
N GLN A 29 -4.95 21.00 2.05
CA GLN A 29 -6.30 21.39 2.51
C GLN A 29 -6.28 21.94 3.94
N ILE A 30 -5.62 21.24 4.86
CA ILE A 30 -5.48 21.68 6.25
C ILE A 30 -4.76 23.03 6.34
N GLY A 31 -3.68 23.22 5.56
CA GLY A 31 -2.90 24.46 5.55
C GLY A 31 -3.70 25.67 5.04
N GLU A 32 -4.67 25.45 4.15
CA GLU A 32 -5.60 26.47 3.65
C GLU A 32 -6.81 26.69 4.57
N GLY A 33 -6.92 25.94 5.68
CA GLY A 33 -8.09 25.97 6.58
C GLY A 33 -9.34 25.36 5.96
N SER A 34 -9.19 24.60 4.87
CA SER A 34 -10.27 23.93 4.15
C SER A 34 -10.43 22.50 4.69
N PRO A 35 -11.61 22.11 5.20
CA PRO A 35 -11.83 20.74 5.63
C PRO A 35 -11.84 19.79 4.42
N ALA A 36 -11.21 18.62 4.56
CA ALA A 36 -11.10 17.63 3.49
C ALA A 36 -12.42 16.85 3.28
N GLU A 37 -13.50 17.51 2.84
CA GLU A 37 -14.87 16.96 2.91
C GLU A 37 -15.30 16.04 1.76
N SER A 38 -14.36 15.30 1.15
CA SER A 38 -14.65 14.49 -0.02
C SER A 38 -13.84 13.22 -0.08
N ALA A 39 -14.47 12.13 -0.54
CA ALA A 39 -13.79 10.90 -0.93
C ALA A 39 -13.22 10.95 -2.36
N GLY A 40 -13.51 12.00 -3.13
CA GLY A 40 -13.09 12.13 -4.53
C GLY A 40 -11.58 11.91 -4.75
N PRO A 41 -10.70 12.60 -4.01
CA PRO A 41 -9.25 12.41 -4.12
C PRO A 41 -8.82 10.97 -3.79
N VAL A 42 -9.38 10.36 -2.76
CA VAL A 42 -9.13 8.95 -2.39
C VAL A 42 -9.52 8.02 -3.54
N ILE A 43 -10.73 8.18 -4.10
CA ILE A 43 -11.22 7.35 -5.21
C ILE A 43 -10.31 7.47 -6.42
N ILE A 44 -9.96 8.70 -6.82
CA ILE A 44 -9.06 8.96 -7.95
C ILE A 44 -7.70 8.32 -7.70
N ALA A 45 -7.17 8.44 -6.48
CA ALA A 45 -5.88 7.88 -6.10
C ALA A 45 -5.86 6.35 -6.16
N TYR A 46 -6.93 5.66 -5.74
CA TYR A 46 -7.04 4.21 -5.86
C TYR A 46 -7.23 3.74 -7.31
N ILE A 47 -7.98 4.48 -8.14
CA ILE A 47 -8.08 4.21 -9.58
C ILE A 47 -6.71 4.31 -10.22
N ALA A 48 -5.97 5.40 -9.95
CA ALA A 48 -4.61 5.58 -10.46
C ALA A 48 -3.66 4.49 -9.96
N TRP A 49 -3.71 4.15 -8.67
CA TRP A 49 -2.93 3.06 -8.07
C TRP A 49 -3.21 1.72 -8.75
N PHE A 50 -4.48 1.38 -8.98
CA PHE A 50 -4.87 0.15 -9.68
C PHE A 50 -4.33 0.12 -11.11
N ILE A 51 -4.48 1.22 -11.86
CA ILE A 51 -3.95 1.34 -13.22
C ILE A 51 -2.42 1.13 -13.24
N LEU A 52 -1.69 1.74 -12.30
CA LEU A 52 -0.24 1.56 -12.18
C LEU A 52 0.14 0.10 -11.90
N MET A 53 -0.59 -0.60 -11.02
CA MET A 53 -0.37 -2.03 -10.78
C MET A 53 -0.63 -2.88 -12.02
N THR A 54 -1.73 -2.62 -12.73
CA THR A 54 -2.08 -3.34 -13.96
C THR A 54 -1.02 -3.14 -15.04
N ILE A 55 -0.61 -1.90 -15.28
CA ILE A 55 0.46 -1.59 -16.25
C ILE A 55 1.77 -2.27 -15.84
N GLY A 56 2.15 -2.20 -14.56
CA GLY A 56 3.36 -2.85 -14.05
C GLY A 56 3.33 -4.36 -14.25
N ALA A 57 2.20 -5.02 -13.97
CA ALA A 57 2.03 -6.45 -14.21
C ALA A 57 2.17 -6.80 -15.70
N ILE A 58 1.50 -6.04 -16.58
CA ILE A 58 1.57 -6.25 -18.04
C ILE A 58 3.01 -6.07 -18.54
N VAL A 59 3.71 -5.03 -18.10
CA VAL A 59 5.09 -4.76 -18.53
C VAL A 59 6.05 -5.85 -18.07
N ILE A 60 5.93 -6.34 -16.83
CA ILE A 60 6.78 -7.43 -16.33
C ILE A 60 6.46 -8.73 -17.08
N ALA A 61 5.18 -9.06 -17.26
CA ALA A 61 4.76 -10.27 -17.95
C ALA A 61 5.18 -10.27 -19.43
N ALA A 62 5.06 -9.14 -20.13
CA ALA A 62 5.49 -9.03 -21.52
C ALA A 62 7.00 -9.18 -21.71
N ARG A 63 7.80 -8.80 -20.70
CA ARG A 63 9.27 -8.93 -20.74
C ARG A 63 9.75 -10.32 -20.37
N ASP A 64 9.04 -11.02 -19.49
CA ASP A 64 9.42 -12.35 -19.01
C ASP A 64 8.20 -13.27 -18.85
N PRO A 65 7.59 -13.72 -19.97
CA PRO A 65 6.32 -14.46 -19.93
C PRO A 65 6.45 -15.81 -19.21
N LYS A 66 7.60 -16.48 -19.35
CA LYS A 66 7.85 -17.78 -18.72
C LYS A 66 7.89 -17.68 -17.19
N ASP A 67 8.50 -16.62 -16.66
CA ASP A 67 8.55 -16.36 -15.22
C ASP A 67 7.18 -15.90 -14.69
N ALA A 68 6.40 -15.19 -15.50
CA ALA A 68 5.03 -14.80 -15.16
C ALA A 68 4.06 -16.00 -15.07
N GLU A 69 4.27 -17.02 -15.91
CA GLU A 69 3.49 -18.26 -15.91
C GLU A 69 3.98 -19.28 -14.86
N ALA A 70 5.13 -19.02 -14.22
CA ALA A 70 5.69 -19.94 -13.24
C ALA A 70 4.78 -20.07 -12.00
N PRO A 71 4.47 -21.31 -11.56
CA PRO A 71 3.66 -21.50 -10.36
C PRO A 71 4.34 -20.92 -9.12
N SER A 72 3.55 -20.64 -8.08
CA SER A 72 4.10 -20.23 -6.79
C SER A 72 4.90 -21.39 -6.19
N ASP A 73 6.13 -21.12 -5.75
CA ASP A 73 6.93 -22.11 -5.04
C ASP A 73 6.72 -22.02 -3.51
N GLU A 74 7.32 -22.94 -2.76
CA GLU A 74 7.23 -22.94 -1.29
C GLU A 74 7.95 -21.71 -0.68
N ARG A 75 8.97 -21.20 -1.37
CA ARG A 75 9.72 -20.02 -0.92
C ARG A 75 8.83 -18.78 -0.95
N ASP A 76 8.10 -18.55 -2.04
CA ASP A 76 7.12 -17.47 -2.19
C ASP A 76 6.07 -17.51 -1.08
N ARG A 77 5.63 -18.72 -0.70
CA ARG A 77 4.68 -18.92 0.39
C ARG A 77 5.28 -18.51 1.74
N ILE A 78 6.51 -18.95 2.04
CA ILE A 78 7.22 -18.58 3.27
C ILE A 78 7.46 -17.07 3.33
N ILE A 79 7.86 -16.46 2.21
CA ILE A 79 8.07 -15.01 2.10
C ILE A 79 6.77 -14.25 2.38
N ASN A 80 5.66 -14.68 1.77
CA ASN A 80 4.35 -14.07 2.00
C ASN A 80 3.93 -14.17 3.46
N MET A 81 4.10 -15.33 4.09
CA MET A 81 3.78 -15.50 5.52
C MET A 81 4.66 -14.62 6.43
N LYS A 82 5.97 -14.61 6.19
CA LYS A 82 6.93 -13.83 6.99
C LYS A 82 6.73 -12.33 6.86
N ALA A 83 6.34 -11.84 5.69
CA ALA A 83 6.05 -10.42 5.47
C ALA A 83 4.67 -10.02 6.01
N ALA A 84 3.66 -10.87 5.85
CA ALA A 84 2.28 -10.54 6.23
C ALA A 84 2.11 -10.43 7.75
N LEU A 85 2.71 -11.33 8.53
CA LEU A 85 2.47 -11.43 9.98
C LEU A 85 2.79 -10.14 10.76
N PRO A 86 4.01 -9.56 10.67
CA PRO A 86 4.30 -8.30 11.36
C PRO A 86 3.48 -7.13 10.79
N THR A 87 3.22 -7.13 9.49
CA THR A 87 2.52 -6.03 8.83
C THR A 87 1.03 -6.00 9.18
N MET A 88 0.42 -7.17 9.33
CA MET A 88 -0.96 -7.31 9.81
C MET A 88 -1.11 -6.79 11.25
N HIS A 89 -0.15 -7.09 12.12
CA HIS A 89 -0.18 -6.55 13.49
C HIS A 89 -0.02 -5.03 13.51
N LEU A 90 0.87 -4.48 12.69
CA LEU A 90 1.03 -3.03 12.57
C LEU A 90 -0.24 -2.36 12.02
N TYR A 91 -0.82 -2.91 10.96
CA TYR A 91 -2.08 -2.43 10.40
C TYR A 91 -3.21 -2.49 11.45
N GLY A 92 -3.38 -3.64 12.12
CA GLY A 92 -4.40 -3.83 13.14
C GLY A 92 -4.23 -2.90 14.34
N PHE A 93 -2.99 -2.70 14.81
CA PHE A 93 -2.68 -1.77 15.88
C PHE A 93 -2.98 -0.32 15.49
N ALA A 94 -2.52 0.13 14.32
CA ALA A 94 -2.75 1.49 13.83
C ALA A 94 -4.24 1.77 13.61
N LEU A 95 -4.98 0.82 13.02
CA LEU A 95 -6.42 0.96 12.79
C LEU A 95 -7.20 0.97 14.11
N THR A 96 -6.87 0.09 15.05
CA THR A 96 -7.47 0.09 16.40
C THR A 96 -7.18 1.40 17.12
N GLY A 97 -5.94 1.89 17.04
CA GLY A 97 -5.55 3.19 17.58
C GLY A 97 -6.38 4.32 17.00
N LEU A 98 -6.56 4.36 15.68
CA LEU A 98 -7.41 5.35 15.01
C LEU A 98 -8.87 5.27 15.49
N ILE A 99 -9.44 4.06 15.62
CA ILE A 99 -10.79 3.88 16.15
C ILE A 99 -10.91 4.47 17.55
N LEU A 100 -9.95 4.18 18.44
CA LEU A 100 -9.95 4.74 19.79
C LEU A 100 -9.81 6.27 19.78
N LEU A 101 -8.99 6.83 18.88
CA LEU A 101 -8.84 8.28 18.73
C LEU A 101 -10.14 8.94 18.27
N ILE A 102 -10.94 8.31 17.41
CA ILE A 102 -12.26 8.83 17.00
C ILE A 102 -13.24 8.94 18.18
N PHE A 103 -13.11 8.09 19.21
CA PHE A 103 -13.95 8.20 20.41
C PHE A 103 -13.47 9.27 21.40
N VAL A 104 -12.22 9.69 21.31
CA VAL A 104 -11.61 10.66 22.24
C VAL A 104 -11.57 12.06 21.63
N PHE A 105 -11.38 12.15 20.32
CA PHE A 105 -11.25 13.38 19.56
C PHE A 105 -12.42 13.51 18.58
N ASP A 106 -12.84 14.75 18.32
CA ASP A 106 -13.91 15.06 17.36
C ASP A 106 -13.36 15.02 15.91
N LEU A 107 -12.89 13.85 15.50
CA LEU A 107 -12.40 13.62 14.15
C LEU A 107 -13.58 13.56 13.18
N SER A 108 -13.51 14.34 12.10
CA SER A 108 -14.53 14.23 11.06
C SER A 108 -14.45 12.85 10.40
N LYS A 109 -15.59 12.36 9.89
CA LYS A 109 -15.64 11.12 9.10
C LYS A 109 -14.69 11.13 7.91
N TRP A 110 -14.37 12.32 7.40
CA TRP A 110 -13.46 12.49 6.29
C TRP A 110 -12.01 12.37 6.72
N ASP A 111 -11.61 12.99 7.83
CA ASP A 111 -10.26 12.81 8.41
C ASP A 111 -10.02 11.35 8.76
N ALA A 112 -11.04 10.67 9.30
CA ALA A 112 -11.01 9.23 9.54
C ALA A 112 -10.80 8.44 8.23
N LEU A 113 -11.48 8.79 7.13
CA LEU A 113 -11.29 8.16 5.82
C LEU A 113 -9.84 8.30 5.34
N TYR A 114 -9.28 9.52 5.35
CA TYR A 114 -7.90 9.76 4.91
C TYR A 114 -6.89 9.03 5.81
N ALA A 115 -7.12 8.99 7.11
CA ALA A 115 -6.27 8.25 8.06
C ALA A 115 -6.33 6.73 7.83
N ILE A 116 -7.52 6.15 7.61
CA ILE A 116 -7.68 4.71 7.30
C ILE A 116 -6.88 4.37 6.04
N VAL A 117 -7.04 5.17 4.99
CA VAL A 117 -6.34 4.97 3.71
C VAL A 117 -4.82 5.11 3.89
N ALA A 118 -4.36 6.11 4.65
CA ALA A 118 -2.94 6.29 4.93
C ALA A 118 -2.35 5.07 5.68
N ILE A 119 -3.06 4.55 6.68
CA ILE A 119 -2.67 3.34 7.42
C ILE A 119 -2.60 2.13 6.48
N GLN A 120 -3.61 1.95 5.62
CA GLN A 120 -3.66 0.84 4.67
C GLN A 120 -2.51 0.90 3.64
N LEU A 121 -2.25 2.08 3.07
CA LEU A 121 -1.17 2.26 2.10
C LEU A 121 0.20 2.11 2.77
N ALA A 122 0.38 2.63 3.99
CA ALA A 122 1.61 2.45 4.76
C ALA A 122 1.87 0.98 5.09
N ALA A 123 0.84 0.23 5.51
CA ALA A 123 0.94 -1.21 5.72
C ALA A 123 1.29 -1.95 4.42
N THR A 124 0.62 -1.63 3.31
CA THR A 124 0.91 -2.24 2.00
C THR A 124 2.36 -1.98 1.57
N LEU A 125 2.87 -0.77 1.80
CA LEU A 125 4.24 -0.39 1.50
C LEU A 125 5.25 -1.18 2.34
N LEU A 126 4.99 -1.33 3.63
CA LEU A 126 5.82 -2.11 4.55
C LEU A 126 5.83 -3.60 4.19
N GLU A 127 4.68 -4.17 3.83
CA GLU A 127 4.58 -5.56 3.42
C GLU A 127 5.38 -5.81 2.14
N ALA A 128 5.21 -4.96 1.12
CA ALA A 128 5.92 -5.09 -0.14
C ALA A 128 7.44 -4.90 0.03
N GLY A 129 7.85 -3.93 0.85
CA GLY A 129 9.25 -3.71 1.21
C GLY A 129 9.86 -4.91 1.95
N ALA A 130 9.11 -5.50 2.89
CA ALA A 130 9.53 -6.71 3.60
C ALA A 130 9.68 -7.89 2.63
N LYS A 131 8.72 -8.09 1.71
CA LYS A 131 8.81 -9.14 0.67
C LYS A 131 10.06 -8.99 -0.17
N ILE A 132 10.36 -7.79 -0.66
CA ILE A 132 11.60 -7.52 -1.42
C ILE A 132 12.84 -7.92 -0.62
N ARG A 133 12.92 -7.49 0.64
CA ARG A 133 14.05 -7.84 1.50
C ARG A 133 14.18 -9.35 1.69
N PHE A 134 13.07 -10.06 1.89
CA PHE A 134 13.07 -11.52 2.01
C PHE A 134 13.40 -12.23 0.69
N TYR A 135 13.09 -11.66 -0.48
CA TYR A 135 13.57 -12.20 -1.77
C TYR A 135 15.08 -12.02 -1.96
N GLN A 136 15.66 -10.95 -1.42
CA GLN A 136 17.09 -10.64 -1.53
C GLN A 136 17.94 -11.39 -0.52
N MET A 137 17.41 -11.64 0.68
CA MET A 137 18.00 -12.56 1.63
C MET A 137 17.73 -13.99 1.10
N ALA A 138 18.72 -14.88 1.12
CA ALA A 138 18.57 -16.27 0.65
C ALA A 138 17.70 -17.13 1.60
N VAL A 139 16.52 -16.63 1.92
CA VAL A 139 15.47 -17.22 2.74
C VAL A 139 14.37 -17.77 1.84
#